data_AF-A0A924BRH2-F1
#
_entry.id   AF-A0A924BRH2-F1
#
_cell.length_a   1.000
_cell.length_b   1.000
_cell.length_c   1.000
_cell.angle_alpha   90.00
_cell.angle_beta   90.00
_cell.angle_gamma   90.00
#
_symmetry.space_group_name_H-M   'P 1'
#
loop_
_entity.id
_entity.type
_entity.pdbx_description
1 polymer ?
#
loop_
_entity_poly.entity_id
_entity_poly.type
_entity_poly.pdbx_seq_one_letter_code
_entity_poly.pdbx_strand_id
1 'polypeptide(L)'
;ANHDPDGQSLAEAVRAVRARMIAIDAPPNAIDVCGTGGDGQHTLNVSTAVAIVVAACGVPVAKHGNRAASSLAGGADTLEALGLDLAKASARAEETLADMGLAFLFAQAHHPALARLGPLRKALGKRTILNLTGPMCNPAQVRRQLIGVANMTGFAIFSAVPWADLAMERVMVVCGAEGLDELSIAGPSHVFTHGMVAPSIITPEDAGLPRHSLDALKGGDAAFNARELRAMLRGDPEHNAAYRDAVLLNAAAALMVAGEAQNLRDAVEELAEVIDRGLAIALLDCWIAAVH
;
A
#
# COMPACT_ATOMS: atom_id res chain seq x y z
N ALA A 1 -19.56 23.96 -11.76
CA ALA A 1 -18.86 24.14 -10.49
C ALA A 1 -18.00 22.91 -10.23
N ASN A 2 -16.68 23.06 -10.09
CA ASN A 2 -15.81 21.98 -9.64
C ASN A 2 -16.03 21.86 -8.12
N HIS A 3 -16.92 20.97 -7.70
CA HIS A 3 -16.98 20.55 -6.30
C HIS A 3 -16.06 19.35 -6.16
N ASP A 4 -15.09 19.44 -5.26
CA ASP A 4 -14.41 18.25 -4.77
C ASP A 4 -15.45 17.34 -4.12
N PRO A 5 -15.38 16.00 -4.33
CA PRO A 5 -16.35 15.10 -3.75
C PRO A 5 -16.22 15.12 -2.23
N ASP A 6 -17.34 15.16 -1.52
CA ASP A 6 -17.34 14.93 -0.08
C ASP A 6 -17.16 13.42 0.23
N GLY A 7 -16.91 13.12 1.51
CA GLY A 7 -16.68 11.74 1.97
C GLY A 7 -17.87 10.81 1.70
N GLN A 8 -19.10 11.33 1.73
CA GLN A 8 -20.32 10.57 1.43
C GLN A 8 -20.38 10.16 -0.05
N SER A 9 -20.18 11.12 -0.96
CA SER A 9 -20.15 10.88 -2.40
C SER A 9 -19.04 9.88 -2.78
N LEU A 10 -17.90 9.97 -2.09
CA LEU A 10 -16.80 9.01 -2.26
C LEU A 10 -17.20 7.59 -1.81
N ALA A 11 -17.83 7.44 -0.64
CA ALA A 11 -18.31 6.14 -0.18
C ALA A 11 -19.35 5.52 -1.13
N GLU A 12 -20.26 6.32 -1.68
CA GLU A 12 -21.25 5.87 -2.66
C GLU A 12 -20.60 5.41 -3.97
N ALA A 13 -19.60 6.16 -4.46
CA ALA A 13 -18.81 5.74 -5.61
C ALA A 13 -18.06 4.42 -5.34
N VAL A 14 -17.46 4.27 -4.16
CA VAL A 14 -16.80 3.02 -3.74
C VAL A 14 -17.77 1.85 -3.73
N ARG A 15 -18.97 2.00 -3.17
CA ARG A 15 -20.01 0.95 -3.20
C ARG A 15 -20.37 0.56 -4.64
N ALA A 16 -20.53 1.54 -5.52
CA ALA A 16 -20.84 1.29 -6.93
C ALA A 16 -19.73 0.54 -7.66
N VAL A 17 -18.45 0.83 -7.34
CA VAL A 17 -17.29 0.13 -7.90
C VAL A 17 -17.17 -1.29 -7.32
N ARG A 18 -17.27 -1.45 -5.99
CA ARG A 18 -17.24 -2.76 -5.31
C ARG A 18 -18.32 -3.70 -5.83
N ALA A 19 -19.53 -3.20 -6.10
CA ALA A 19 -20.63 -4.00 -6.67
C ALA A 19 -20.37 -4.52 -8.10
N ARG A 20 -19.30 -4.06 -8.77
CA ARG A 20 -18.95 -4.42 -10.16
C ARG A 20 -17.54 -5.00 -10.28
N MET A 21 -16.86 -5.25 -9.16
CA MET A 21 -15.55 -5.87 -9.17
C MET A 21 -15.67 -7.39 -9.18
N ILE A 22 -14.63 -8.06 -9.67
CA ILE A 22 -14.47 -9.50 -9.52
C ILE A 22 -13.77 -9.69 -8.18
N ALA A 23 -14.53 -10.10 -7.17
CA ALA A 23 -14.01 -10.33 -5.82
C ALA A 23 -13.25 -11.66 -5.73
N ILE A 24 -12.46 -11.80 -4.66
CA ILE A 24 -11.82 -13.05 -4.28
C ILE A 24 -12.09 -13.36 -2.81
N ASP A 25 -11.99 -14.62 -2.42
CA ASP A 25 -12.00 -15.02 -1.02
C ASP A 25 -10.67 -14.64 -0.34
N ALA A 26 -10.75 -14.26 0.94
CA ALA A 26 -9.59 -13.83 1.72
C ALA A 26 -9.76 -14.15 3.22
N PRO A 27 -8.65 -14.34 3.95
CA PRO A 27 -8.70 -14.45 5.41
C PRO A 27 -9.40 -13.24 6.05
N PRO A 28 -10.19 -13.44 7.11
CA PRO A 28 -11.01 -12.37 7.70
C PRO A 28 -10.19 -11.23 8.33
N ASN A 29 -8.91 -11.49 8.66
CA ASN A 29 -7.94 -10.53 9.17
C ASN A 29 -7.01 -9.98 8.10
N ALA A 30 -7.24 -10.27 6.82
CA ALA A 30 -6.41 -9.75 5.74
C ALA A 30 -6.45 -8.21 5.69
N ILE A 31 -5.29 -7.62 5.44
CA ILE A 31 -5.12 -6.18 5.30
C ILE A 31 -4.71 -5.81 3.88
N ASP A 32 -4.76 -4.51 3.59
CA ASP A 32 -4.11 -3.93 2.42
C ASP A 32 -3.33 -2.67 2.80
N VAL A 33 -2.28 -2.41 2.03
CA VAL A 33 -1.43 -1.23 2.15
C VAL A 33 -1.26 -0.64 0.76
N CYS A 34 -1.88 0.52 0.55
CA CYS A 34 -1.86 1.19 -0.75
C CYS A 34 -1.94 2.71 -0.61
N GLY A 35 -1.42 3.40 -1.62
CA GLY A 35 -1.52 4.84 -1.76
C GLY A 35 -2.48 5.22 -2.89
N THR A 36 -3.01 6.45 -2.84
CA THR A 36 -3.78 7.02 -3.96
C THR A 36 -2.93 7.27 -5.21
N GLY A 37 -1.60 7.35 -5.05
CA GLY A 37 -0.63 7.65 -6.08
C GLY A 37 -0.65 9.09 -6.58
N GLY A 38 0.40 9.40 -7.36
CA GLY A 38 0.57 10.68 -8.04
C GLY A 38 0.88 11.84 -7.11
N ASP A 39 1.58 11.56 -6.02
CA ASP A 39 2.30 12.56 -5.22
C ASP A 39 3.40 13.29 -6.03
N GLY A 40 3.86 12.71 -7.14
CA GLY A 40 4.93 13.27 -7.96
C GLY A 40 6.32 13.10 -7.36
N GLN A 41 6.46 12.27 -6.31
CA GLN A 41 7.72 12.10 -5.59
C GLN A 41 8.61 11.02 -6.24
N HIS A 42 8.02 10.15 -7.07
CA HIS A 42 8.74 9.10 -7.80
C HIS A 42 9.61 8.23 -6.88
N THR A 43 9.09 7.90 -5.70
CA THR A 43 9.81 7.10 -4.71
C THR A 43 9.96 5.64 -5.14
N LEU A 44 10.87 4.93 -4.47
CA LEU A 44 10.90 3.47 -4.47
C LEU A 44 9.54 2.90 -4.04
N ASN A 45 9.24 1.66 -4.42
CA ASN A 45 7.92 1.05 -4.18
C ASN A 45 7.73 0.60 -2.72
N VAL A 46 7.74 1.55 -1.78
CA VAL A 46 7.63 1.33 -0.32
C VAL A 46 6.40 0.51 0.02
N SER A 47 5.20 0.86 -0.46
CA SER A 47 4.00 0.04 -0.16
C SER A 47 4.07 -1.41 -0.66
N THR A 48 4.92 -1.72 -1.65
CA THR A 48 5.14 -3.11 -2.12
C THR A 48 6.07 -3.85 -1.19
N ALA A 49 7.16 -3.21 -0.75
CA ALA A 49 8.04 -3.74 0.28
C ALA A 49 7.31 -3.96 1.61
N VAL A 50 6.50 -2.98 2.04
CA VAL A 50 5.67 -3.09 3.26
C VAL A 50 4.77 -4.33 3.20
N ALA A 51 4.10 -4.59 2.08
CA ALA A 51 3.23 -5.75 1.94
C ALA A 51 3.98 -7.08 2.16
N ILE A 52 5.21 -7.18 1.63
CA ILE A 52 6.04 -8.37 1.77
C ILE A 52 6.53 -8.53 3.21
N VAL A 53 7.03 -7.46 3.84
CA VAL A 53 7.55 -7.51 5.20
C VAL A 53 6.44 -7.82 6.21
N VAL A 54 5.26 -7.19 6.07
CA VAL A 54 4.11 -7.45 6.95
C VAL A 54 3.57 -8.87 6.78
N ALA A 55 3.52 -9.38 5.54
CA ALA A 55 3.15 -10.78 5.31
C ALA A 55 4.15 -11.76 5.94
N ALA A 56 5.44 -11.42 5.95
CA ALA A 56 6.46 -12.22 6.63
C ALA A 56 6.32 -12.24 8.16
N CYS A 57 5.59 -11.29 8.77
CA CYS A 57 5.15 -11.34 10.18
C CYS A 57 3.92 -12.24 10.40
N GLY A 58 3.38 -12.89 9.36
CA GLY A 58 2.19 -13.75 9.45
C GLY A 58 0.85 -13.01 9.34
N VAL A 59 0.86 -11.73 8.99
CA VAL A 59 -0.38 -10.97 8.69
C VAL A 59 -0.75 -11.15 7.23
N PRO A 60 -1.94 -11.67 6.89
CA PRO A 60 -2.32 -11.80 5.49
C PRO A 60 -2.44 -10.43 4.80
N VAL A 61 -1.71 -10.22 3.70
CA VAL A 61 -1.74 -8.98 2.93
C VAL A 61 -2.27 -9.25 1.52
N ALA A 62 -3.47 -8.74 1.25
CA ALA A 62 -4.08 -8.75 -0.07
C ALA A 62 -3.77 -7.42 -0.76
N LYS A 63 -2.57 -7.27 -1.31
CA LYS A 63 -2.13 -6.00 -1.89
C LYS A 63 -2.91 -5.69 -3.17
N HIS A 64 -3.70 -4.63 -3.18
CA HIS A 64 -4.33 -4.14 -4.40
C HIS A 64 -3.42 -3.13 -5.10
N GLY A 65 -3.19 -3.30 -6.40
CA GLY A 65 -2.25 -2.44 -7.12
C GLY A 65 -2.46 -2.40 -8.62
N ASN A 66 -1.71 -1.49 -9.24
CA ASN A 66 -1.74 -1.25 -10.67
C ASN A 66 -0.30 -0.98 -11.17
N ARG A 67 -0.12 -0.94 -12.49
CA ARG A 67 1.05 -0.38 -13.15
C ARG A 67 1.12 1.13 -12.91
N ALA A 68 2.31 1.70 -13.09
CA ALA A 68 2.50 3.14 -12.95
C ALA A 68 1.51 3.95 -13.80
N ALA A 69 0.86 4.94 -13.18
CA ALA A 69 0.11 5.97 -13.91
C ALA A 69 0.97 7.23 -14.17
N SER A 70 1.89 7.54 -13.25
CA SER A 70 2.74 8.74 -13.30
C SER A 70 4.18 8.52 -12.82
N SER A 71 4.48 7.43 -12.09
CA SER A 71 5.85 7.07 -11.71
C SER A 71 6.61 6.39 -12.86
N LEU A 72 7.92 6.20 -12.70
CA LEU A 72 8.72 5.43 -13.66
C LEU A 72 8.41 3.92 -13.60
N ALA A 73 8.03 3.41 -12.42
CA ALA A 73 7.58 2.04 -12.21
C ALA A 73 6.54 1.94 -11.08
N GLY A 74 5.47 1.18 -11.31
CA GLY A 74 4.45 0.88 -10.31
C GLY A 74 4.77 -0.42 -9.57
N GLY A 75 3.95 -0.76 -8.57
CA GLY A 75 4.13 -2.01 -7.81
C GLY A 75 4.09 -3.24 -8.71
N ALA A 76 3.18 -3.27 -9.69
CA ALA A 76 3.10 -4.36 -10.68
C ALA A 76 4.39 -4.50 -11.49
N ASP A 77 4.91 -3.38 -12.00
CA ASP A 77 6.11 -3.37 -12.86
C ASP A 77 7.35 -3.86 -12.07
N THR A 78 7.47 -3.45 -10.80
CA THR A 78 8.55 -3.89 -9.91
C THR A 78 8.43 -5.36 -9.51
N LEU A 79 7.22 -5.88 -9.29
CA LEU A 79 7.01 -7.30 -9.00
C LEU A 79 7.38 -8.20 -10.20
N GLU A 80 7.03 -7.79 -11.43
CA GLU A 80 7.49 -8.50 -12.64
C GLU A 80 9.01 -8.48 -12.76
N ALA A 81 9.65 -7.33 -12.50
CA ALA A 81 11.10 -7.20 -12.54
C ALA A 81 11.83 -8.01 -11.44
N LEU A 82 11.15 -8.34 -10.33
CA LEU A 82 11.64 -9.27 -9.30
C LEU A 82 11.54 -10.75 -9.73
N GLY A 83 10.74 -11.06 -10.76
CA GLY A 83 10.53 -12.41 -11.30
C GLY A 83 9.10 -12.95 -11.13
N LEU A 84 8.16 -12.16 -10.60
CA LEU A 84 6.78 -12.61 -10.41
C LEU A 84 6.03 -12.65 -11.75
N ASP A 85 5.53 -13.82 -12.15
CA ASP A 85 4.56 -13.91 -13.25
C ASP A 85 3.21 -13.36 -12.78
N LEU A 86 2.90 -12.11 -13.13
CA LEU A 86 1.65 -11.46 -12.70
C LEU A 86 0.39 -12.16 -13.19
N ALA A 87 0.44 -12.83 -14.35
CA ALA A 87 -0.74 -13.53 -14.86
C ALA A 87 -1.04 -14.76 -13.99
N LYS A 88 -0.02 -15.55 -13.66
CA LYS A 88 -0.15 -16.69 -12.75
C LYS A 88 -0.44 -16.25 -11.32
N ALA A 89 0.21 -15.19 -10.83
CA ALA A 89 -0.05 -14.63 -9.51
C ALA A 89 -1.50 -14.16 -9.37
N SER A 90 -2.05 -13.50 -10.40
CA SER A 90 -3.46 -13.10 -10.41
C SER A 90 -4.41 -14.29 -10.45
N ALA A 91 -4.06 -15.36 -11.17
CA ALA A 91 -4.88 -16.57 -11.25
C ALA A 91 -4.87 -17.40 -9.96
N ARG A 92 -3.81 -17.29 -9.15
CA ARG A 92 -3.62 -18.04 -7.91
C ARG A 92 -3.71 -17.17 -6.65
N ALA A 93 -4.28 -15.97 -6.77
CA ALA A 93 -4.27 -14.98 -5.69
C ALA A 93 -4.95 -15.50 -4.41
N GLU A 94 -6.07 -16.22 -4.51
CA GLU A 94 -6.75 -16.82 -3.34
C GLU A 94 -5.87 -17.87 -2.65
N GLU A 95 -5.22 -18.73 -3.45
CA GLU A 95 -4.33 -19.77 -2.95
C GLU A 95 -3.11 -19.18 -2.25
N THR A 96 -2.39 -18.24 -2.90
CA THR A 96 -1.20 -17.65 -2.29
C THR A 96 -1.55 -16.79 -1.07
N LEU A 97 -2.72 -16.13 -1.06
CA LEU A 97 -3.18 -15.39 0.10
C LEU A 97 -3.51 -16.32 1.28
N ALA A 98 -4.16 -17.46 1.02
CA ALA A 98 -4.51 -18.43 2.05
C ALA A 98 -3.28 -19.16 2.61
N ASP A 99 -2.37 -19.59 1.74
CA ASP A 99 -1.25 -20.46 2.13
C ASP A 99 0.01 -19.68 2.56
N MET A 100 0.28 -18.54 1.93
CA MET A 100 1.49 -17.75 2.16
C MET A 100 1.22 -16.42 2.88
N GLY A 101 -0.05 -16.03 3.03
CA GLY A 101 -0.41 -14.74 3.60
C GLY A 101 -0.11 -13.56 2.68
N LEU A 102 0.14 -13.77 1.38
CA LEU A 102 0.45 -12.69 0.45
C LEU A 102 -0.17 -12.93 -0.93
N ALA A 103 -0.83 -11.91 -1.46
CA ALA A 103 -1.26 -11.87 -2.85
C ALA A 103 -1.18 -10.45 -3.43
N PHE A 104 -1.04 -10.39 -4.74
CA PHE A 104 -1.17 -9.15 -5.50
C PHE A 104 -2.43 -9.21 -6.38
N LEU A 105 -3.34 -8.29 -6.13
CA LEU A 105 -4.60 -8.16 -6.85
C LEU A 105 -4.43 -7.08 -7.89
N PHE A 106 -4.33 -7.49 -9.16
CA PHE A 106 -4.08 -6.55 -10.25
C PHE A 106 -5.37 -5.83 -10.66
N ALA A 107 -5.41 -4.50 -10.50
CA ALA A 107 -6.62 -3.71 -10.69
C ALA A 107 -7.32 -3.94 -12.06
N GLN A 108 -6.55 -4.14 -13.13
CA GLN A 108 -7.08 -4.42 -14.48
C GLN A 108 -7.85 -5.75 -14.54
N ALA A 109 -7.41 -6.76 -13.78
CA ALA A 109 -8.06 -8.07 -13.74
C ALA A 109 -9.37 -8.03 -12.95
N HIS A 110 -9.43 -7.21 -11.89
CA HIS A 110 -10.57 -7.20 -10.97
C HIS A 110 -11.61 -6.10 -11.23
N HIS A 111 -11.29 -5.06 -12.01
CA HIS A 111 -12.20 -3.95 -12.29
C HIS A 111 -12.54 -3.77 -13.78
N PRO A 112 -13.17 -4.76 -14.43
CA PRO A 112 -13.49 -4.69 -15.87
C PRO A 112 -14.41 -3.50 -16.22
N ALA A 113 -15.29 -3.09 -15.30
CA ALA A 113 -16.12 -1.90 -15.46
C ALA A 113 -15.29 -0.61 -15.53
N LEU A 114 -14.24 -0.48 -14.72
CA LEU A 114 -13.34 0.68 -14.76
C LEU A 114 -12.41 0.64 -15.98
N ALA A 115 -12.02 -0.55 -16.45
CA ALA A 115 -11.23 -0.69 -17.66
C ALA A 115 -11.93 -0.07 -18.88
N ARG A 116 -13.26 -0.24 -19.00
CA ARG A 116 -14.08 0.41 -20.05
C ARG A 116 -14.05 1.94 -19.99
N LEU A 117 -13.82 2.52 -18.80
CA LEU A 117 -13.70 3.97 -18.61
C LEU A 117 -12.27 4.48 -18.87
N GLY A 118 -11.28 3.60 -19.05
CA GLY A 118 -9.88 3.96 -19.27
C GLY A 118 -9.67 4.99 -20.39
N PRO A 119 -10.19 4.78 -21.61
CA PRO A 119 -10.06 5.74 -22.71
C PRO A 119 -10.67 7.11 -22.39
N LEU A 120 -11.83 7.15 -21.73
CA LEU A 120 -12.50 8.38 -21.33
C LEU A 120 -11.69 9.14 -20.27
N ARG A 121 -11.17 8.43 -19.26
CA ARG A 121 -10.32 9.02 -18.23
C ARG A 121 -9.04 9.61 -18.84
N LYS A 122 -8.43 8.91 -19.81
CA LYS A 122 -7.25 9.41 -20.53
C LYS A 122 -7.58 10.66 -21.35
N ALA A 123 -8.71 10.67 -22.07
CA ALA A 123 -9.15 11.83 -22.83
C ALA A 123 -9.47 13.05 -21.95
N LEU A 124 -10.01 12.83 -20.75
CA LEU A 124 -10.29 13.90 -19.78
C LEU A 124 -9.00 14.53 -19.22
N GLY A 125 -7.92 13.76 -19.08
CA GLY A 125 -6.60 14.27 -18.66
C GLY A 125 -6.54 14.91 -17.27
N LYS A 126 -7.58 14.76 -16.45
CA LYS A 126 -7.68 15.36 -15.10
C LYS A 126 -8.12 14.34 -14.06
N ARG A 127 -7.77 14.58 -12.80
CA ARG A 127 -8.23 13.76 -11.67
C ARG A 127 -9.74 13.88 -11.50
N THR A 128 -10.37 12.77 -11.12
CA THR A 128 -11.80 12.64 -10.83
C THR A 128 -12.01 11.83 -9.55
N ILE A 129 -13.25 11.74 -9.07
CA ILE A 129 -13.60 10.88 -7.92
C ILE A 129 -13.10 9.43 -8.08
N LEU A 130 -13.04 8.91 -9.31
CA LEU A 130 -12.54 7.56 -9.57
C LEU A 130 -11.06 7.37 -9.19
N ASN A 131 -10.26 8.44 -9.19
CA ASN A 131 -8.87 8.39 -8.72
C ASN A 131 -8.78 8.14 -7.20
N LEU A 132 -9.82 8.49 -6.45
CA LEU A 132 -9.88 8.31 -5.00
C LEU A 132 -10.47 6.95 -4.60
N THR A 133 -11.20 6.29 -5.49
CA THR A 133 -11.86 5.00 -5.19
C THR A 133 -10.90 3.83 -5.08
N GLY A 134 -9.73 3.90 -5.74
CA GLY A 134 -8.80 2.78 -5.91
C GLY A 134 -8.45 2.05 -4.61
N PRO A 135 -7.91 2.76 -3.58
CA PRO A 135 -7.58 2.17 -2.30
C PRO A 135 -8.75 1.39 -1.68
N MET A 136 -9.95 1.96 -1.68
CA MET A 136 -11.10 1.36 -0.99
C MET A 136 -11.79 0.26 -1.82
N CYS A 137 -11.34 -0.04 -3.03
CA CYS A 137 -11.96 -1.04 -3.92
C CYS A 137 -11.16 -2.34 -4.00
N ASN A 138 -10.47 -2.73 -2.93
CA ASN A 138 -9.72 -3.97 -2.88
C ASN A 138 -10.62 -5.20 -3.16
N PRO A 139 -10.27 -6.07 -4.14
CA PRO A 139 -11.08 -7.24 -4.51
C PRO A 139 -11.24 -8.30 -3.42
N ALA A 140 -10.31 -8.38 -2.47
CA ALA A 140 -10.40 -9.26 -1.30
C ALA A 140 -11.35 -8.72 -0.21
N GLN A 141 -11.98 -7.56 -0.43
CA GLN A 141 -12.93 -6.95 0.50
C GLN A 141 -12.36 -6.78 1.92
N VAL A 142 -11.06 -6.48 2.00
CA VAL A 142 -10.37 -6.27 3.26
C VAL A 142 -11.10 -5.24 4.13
N ARG A 143 -11.18 -5.53 5.42
CA ARG A 143 -11.84 -4.67 6.40
C ARG A 143 -10.84 -3.85 7.22
N ARG A 144 -9.55 -4.04 6.94
CA ARG A 144 -8.42 -3.40 7.61
C ARG A 144 -7.48 -2.82 6.56
N GLN A 145 -7.14 -1.53 6.64
CA GLN A 145 -6.35 -0.89 5.59
C GLN A 145 -5.50 0.29 6.07
N LEU A 146 -4.25 0.34 5.60
CA LEU A 146 -3.41 1.53 5.62
C LEU A 146 -3.51 2.21 4.25
N ILE A 147 -3.99 3.45 4.23
CA ILE A 147 -4.24 4.22 3.01
C ILE A 147 -3.40 5.50 3.03
N GLY A 148 -2.53 5.62 2.05
CA GLY A 148 -1.77 6.82 1.80
C GLY A 148 -2.47 7.80 0.86
N VAL A 149 -2.41 9.10 1.18
CA VAL A 149 -3.04 10.16 0.37
C VAL A 149 -2.07 11.29 0.05
N ALA A 150 -1.97 11.67 -1.22
CA ALA A 150 -0.92 12.54 -1.76
C ALA A 150 -1.09 14.06 -1.49
N ASN A 151 -2.07 14.49 -0.70
CA ASN A 151 -2.26 15.90 -0.33
C ASN A 151 -3.35 16.06 0.74
N MET A 152 -3.36 17.25 1.37
CA MET A 152 -4.30 17.59 2.44
C MET A 152 -5.77 17.66 1.99
N THR A 153 -6.06 18.03 0.74
CA THR A 153 -7.44 18.00 0.22
C THR A 153 -7.96 16.58 0.18
N GLY A 154 -7.19 15.65 -0.39
CA GLY A 154 -7.51 14.22 -0.38
C GLY A 154 -7.61 13.68 1.04
N PHE A 155 -6.66 14.03 1.91
CA PHE A 155 -6.66 13.61 3.31
C PHE A 155 -7.96 14.03 4.03
N ALA A 156 -8.41 15.27 3.82
CA ALA A 156 -9.67 15.76 4.37
C ALA A 156 -10.88 14.98 3.84
N ILE A 157 -10.91 14.65 2.55
CA ILE A 157 -11.99 13.84 1.94
C ILE A 157 -12.02 12.43 2.54
N PHE A 158 -10.87 11.76 2.60
CA PHE A 158 -10.75 10.41 3.17
C PHE A 158 -11.08 10.38 4.67
N SER A 159 -10.71 11.42 5.41
CA SER A 159 -11.05 11.55 6.84
C SER A 159 -12.55 11.74 7.08
N ALA A 160 -13.28 12.24 6.09
CA ALA A 160 -14.73 12.43 6.14
C ALA A 160 -15.52 11.24 5.59
N VAL A 161 -14.86 10.17 5.11
CA VAL A 161 -15.54 8.97 4.63
C VAL A 161 -16.27 8.28 5.78
N PRO A 162 -17.54 7.89 5.62
CA PRO A 162 -18.25 7.09 6.62
C PRO A 162 -17.74 5.63 6.54
N TRP A 163 -16.63 5.33 7.21
CA TRP A 163 -15.92 4.04 7.10
C TRP A 163 -16.75 2.83 7.56
N ALA A 164 -17.58 2.99 8.60
CA ALA A 164 -18.48 1.94 9.08
C ALA A 164 -19.49 1.51 8.00
N ASP A 165 -19.91 2.48 7.19
CA ASP A 165 -20.84 2.36 6.07
C ASP A 165 -20.25 1.57 4.89
N LEU A 166 -18.92 1.41 4.87
CA LEU A 166 -18.14 0.58 3.96
C LEU A 166 -17.70 -0.74 4.60
N ALA A 167 -18.23 -1.08 5.78
CA ALA A 167 -17.91 -2.27 6.57
C ALA A 167 -16.41 -2.39 6.94
N MET A 168 -15.71 -1.26 7.07
CA MET A 168 -14.33 -1.25 7.52
C MET A 168 -14.26 -1.36 9.05
N GLU A 169 -13.38 -2.24 9.54
CA GLU A 169 -13.09 -2.41 10.97
C GLU A 169 -11.98 -1.47 11.43
N ARG A 170 -10.87 -1.38 10.68
CA ARG A 170 -9.72 -0.56 11.03
C ARG A 170 -9.17 0.14 9.81
N VAL A 171 -9.06 1.46 9.87
CA VAL A 171 -8.47 2.23 8.79
C VAL A 171 -7.49 3.23 9.38
N MET A 172 -6.32 3.33 8.77
CA MET A 172 -5.41 4.44 8.99
C MET A 172 -5.20 5.15 7.67
N VAL A 173 -5.60 6.42 7.61
CA VAL A 173 -5.33 7.30 6.48
C VAL A 173 -4.14 8.17 6.84
N VAL A 174 -3.13 8.22 5.98
CA VAL A 174 -1.89 8.97 6.21
C VAL A 174 -1.59 9.93 5.06
N CYS A 175 -0.98 11.07 5.38
CA CYS A 175 -0.45 12.02 4.41
C CYS A 175 0.84 12.63 4.99
N GLY A 176 1.98 12.38 4.36
CA GLY A 176 3.21 13.09 4.68
C GLY A 176 3.01 14.59 4.50
N ALA A 177 3.58 15.42 5.38
CA ALA A 177 3.42 16.87 5.32
C ALA A 177 3.91 17.48 3.99
N GLU A 178 4.81 16.79 3.31
CA GLU A 178 5.35 17.16 1.99
C GLU A 178 4.44 16.77 0.82
N GLY A 179 3.27 16.17 1.09
CA GLY A 179 2.37 15.64 0.05
C GLY A 179 2.69 14.20 -0.38
N LEU A 180 3.45 13.46 0.44
CA LEU A 180 3.72 12.03 0.22
C LEU A 180 2.49 11.20 0.57
N ASP A 181 2.13 10.23 -0.27
CA ASP A 181 1.03 9.30 0.02
C ASP A 181 1.47 8.09 0.84
N GLU A 182 2.29 8.33 1.86
CA GLU A 182 2.85 7.36 2.81
C GLU A 182 3.14 8.09 4.13
N LEU A 183 3.45 7.35 5.21
CA LEU A 183 4.14 7.98 6.34
C LEU A 183 5.52 8.46 5.88
N SER A 184 5.77 9.76 6.04
CA SER A 184 7.00 10.42 5.63
C SER A 184 8.15 10.08 6.56
N ILE A 185 9.23 9.52 6.00
CA ILE A 185 10.48 9.36 6.72
C ILE A 185 11.25 10.68 6.88
N ALA A 186 10.84 11.74 6.17
CA ALA A 186 11.50 13.04 6.21
C ALA A 186 10.96 13.96 7.31
N GLY A 187 9.74 13.72 7.79
CA GLY A 187 9.04 14.67 8.63
C GLY A 187 7.70 14.17 9.16
N PRO A 188 6.89 15.09 9.72
CA PRO A 188 5.59 14.74 10.28
C PRO A 188 4.63 14.27 9.19
N SER A 189 3.73 13.35 9.57
CA SER A 189 2.63 12.87 8.74
C SER A 189 1.31 13.08 9.46
N HIS A 190 0.32 13.59 8.74
CA HIS A 190 -1.05 13.68 9.24
C HIS A 190 -1.70 12.30 9.23
N VAL A 191 -2.47 12.00 10.27
CA VAL A 191 -3.08 10.69 10.48
C VAL A 191 -4.54 10.84 10.87
N PHE A 192 -5.40 10.08 10.20
CA PHE A 192 -6.78 9.83 10.60
C PHE A 192 -6.95 8.33 10.85
N THR A 193 -7.72 7.97 11.87
CA THR A 193 -8.01 6.56 12.18
C THR A 193 -9.50 6.29 12.34
N HIS A 194 -9.91 5.09 11.96
CA HIS A 194 -11.23 4.52 12.22
C HIS A 194 -11.08 3.16 12.90
N GLY A 195 -11.86 2.92 13.96
CA GLY A 195 -11.89 1.64 14.69
C GLY A 195 -10.59 1.26 15.40
N MET A 196 -9.66 2.21 15.53
CA MET A 196 -8.42 2.11 16.28
C MET A 196 -8.02 3.51 16.79
N VAL A 197 -7.01 3.57 17.65
CA VAL A 197 -6.48 4.83 18.20
C VAL A 197 -5.02 4.98 17.78
N ALA A 198 -4.70 6.14 17.21
CA ALA A 198 -3.33 6.58 16.95
C ALA A 198 -3.24 8.11 17.13
N PRO A 199 -2.05 8.67 17.33
CA PRO A 199 -1.84 10.12 17.28
C PRO A 199 -2.32 10.73 15.97
N SER A 200 -2.79 11.98 15.99
CA SER A 200 -3.18 12.71 14.77
C SER A 200 -2.00 13.13 13.90
N ILE A 201 -0.79 13.08 14.45
CA ILE A 201 0.47 13.33 13.76
C ILE A 201 1.45 12.23 14.20
N ILE A 202 2.12 11.60 13.25
CA ILE A 202 3.23 10.66 13.48
C ILE A 202 4.51 11.25 12.90
N THR A 203 5.62 11.12 13.60
CA THR A 203 6.97 11.41 13.08
C THR A 203 7.84 10.14 13.09
N PRO A 204 8.95 10.09 12.32
CA PRO A 204 9.88 8.95 12.36
C PRO A 204 10.38 8.63 13.78
N GLU A 205 10.58 9.64 14.62
CA GLU A 205 11.07 9.47 15.98
C GLU A 205 10.10 8.74 16.90
N ASP A 206 8.79 8.82 16.65
CA ASP A 206 7.77 8.06 17.37
C ASP A 206 7.99 6.54 17.20
N ALA A 207 8.56 6.14 16.06
CA ALA A 207 8.95 4.78 15.74
C ALA A 207 10.41 4.46 16.11
N GLY A 208 11.14 5.42 16.69
CA GLY A 208 12.58 5.28 16.99
C GLY A 208 13.49 5.37 15.77
N LEU A 209 13.00 5.84 14.63
CA LEU A 209 13.74 5.93 13.39
C LEU A 209 14.32 7.35 13.18
N PRO A 210 15.49 7.46 12.52
CA PRO A 210 16.01 8.76 12.11
C PRO A 210 15.21 9.33 10.94
N ARG A 211 15.34 10.63 10.71
CA ARG A 211 14.82 11.28 9.51
C ARG A 211 15.76 11.08 8.33
N HIS A 212 15.18 10.91 7.14
CA HIS A 212 15.91 10.83 5.88
C HIS A 212 15.36 11.81 4.85
N SER A 213 16.20 12.29 3.93
CA SER A 213 15.72 13.11 2.82
C SER A 213 14.84 12.30 1.88
N LEU A 214 13.77 12.90 1.36
CA LEU A 214 12.96 12.27 0.30
C LEU A 214 13.76 12.02 -0.98
N ASP A 215 14.85 12.76 -1.21
CA ASP A 215 15.76 12.48 -2.32
C ASP A 215 16.44 11.11 -2.20
N ALA A 216 16.67 10.61 -0.98
CA ALA A 216 17.24 9.28 -0.74
C ALA A 216 16.24 8.16 -1.04
N LEU A 217 14.94 8.49 -1.17
CA LEU A 217 13.89 7.55 -1.54
C LEU A 217 13.58 7.54 -3.04
N LYS A 218 14.24 8.37 -3.85
CA LYS A 218 13.96 8.43 -5.29
C LYS A 218 14.19 7.07 -5.95
N GLY A 219 13.14 6.59 -6.61
CA GLY A 219 13.17 5.38 -7.42
C GLY A 219 13.66 5.65 -8.83
N GLY A 220 13.75 4.57 -9.59
CA GLY A 220 14.15 4.54 -11.00
C GLY A 220 13.17 3.72 -11.83
N ASP A 221 13.70 3.05 -12.85
CA ASP A 221 12.94 2.06 -13.62
C ASP A 221 12.60 0.81 -12.78
N ALA A 222 11.78 -0.08 -13.35
CA ALA A 222 11.33 -1.28 -12.66
C ALA A 222 12.50 -2.18 -12.23
N ALA A 223 13.57 -2.26 -13.02
CA ALA A 223 14.74 -3.06 -12.70
C ALA A 223 15.55 -2.45 -11.55
N PHE A 224 15.68 -1.13 -11.49
CA PHE A 224 16.30 -0.41 -10.38
C PHE A 224 15.50 -0.63 -9.09
N ASN A 225 14.19 -0.38 -9.12
CA ASN A 225 13.33 -0.55 -7.95
C ASN A 225 13.31 -1.99 -7.45
N ALA A 226 13.32 -2.98 -8.35
CA ALA A 226 13.41 -4.40 -8.00
C ALA A 226 14.74 -4.74 -7.32
N ARG A 227 15.87 -4.21 -7.81
CA ARG A 227 17.18 -4.41 -7.16
C ARG A 227 17.22 -3.84 -5.75
N GLU A 228 16.79 -2.59 -5.58
CA GLU A 228 16.76 -1.92 -4.27
C GLU A 228 15.84 -2.64 -3.28
N LEU A 229 14.64 -3.06 -3.74
CA LEU A 229 13.71 -3.87 -2.93
C LEU A 229 14.34 -5.19 -2.51
N ARG A 230 14.93 -5.93 -3.45
CA ARG A 230 15.54 -7.23 -3.15
C ARG A 230 16.73 -7.10 -2.18
N ALA A 231 17.58 -6.08 -2.37
CA ALA A 231 18.72 -5.82 -1.48
C ALA A 231 18.26 -5.47 -0.06
N MET A 232 17.23 -4.65 0.08
CA MET A 232 16.64 -4.30 1.37
C MET A 232 16.04 -5.53 2.07
N LEU A 233 15.24 -6.35 1.37
CA LEU A 233 14.64 -7.55 1.95
C LEU A 233 15.67 -8.61 2.37
N ARG A 234 16.85 -8.63 1.73
CA ARG A 234 17.97 -9.50 2.11
C ARG A 234 18.72 -9.02 3.34
N GLY A 235 18.54 -7.75 3.74
CA GLY A 235 19.37 -7.12 4.75
C GLY A 235 20.83 -6.93 4.29
N ASP A 236 21.07 -6.73 2.99
CA ASP A 236 22.42 -6.54 2.45
C ASP A 236 23.12 -5.36 3.16
N PRO A 237 24.39 -5.44 3.59
CA PRO A 237 25.02 -4.37 4.39
C PRO A 237 25.02 -2.97 3.74
N GLU A 238 25.03 -2.92 2.40
CA GLU A 238 25.07 -1.70 1.59
C GLU A 238 23.68 -1.29 1.06
N HIS A 239 22.59 -1.88 1.56
CA HIS A 239 21.25 -1.48 1.15
C HIS A 239 20.96 -0.02 1.53
N ASN A 240 20.06 0.62 0.79
CA ASN A 240 19.63 1.98 1.09
C ASN A 240 18.89 2.04 2.45
N ALA A 241 19.58 2.53 3.48
CA ALA A 241 19.03 2.63 4.85
C ALA A 241 17.77 3.52 4.92
N ALA A 242 17.72 4.62 4.15
CA ALA A 242 16.54 5.48 4.11
C ALA A 242 15.31 4.71 3.61
N TYR A 243 15.49 3.85 2.61
CA TYR A 243 14.42 3.02 2.08
C TYR A 243 13.96 1.97 3.08
N ARG A 244 14.90 1.30 3.78
CA ARG A 244 14.55 0.38 4.87
C ARG A 244 13.74 1.07 5.96
N ASP A 245 14.20 2.23 6.44
CA ASP A 245 13.53 2.94 7.52
C ASP A 245 12.14 3.44 7.11
N ALA A 246 11.98 3.91 5.86
CA ALA A 246 10.66 4.27 5.32
C ALA A 246 9.71 3.06 5.25
N VAL A 247 10.22 1.88 4.87
CA VAL A 247 9.45 0.63 4.87
C VAL A 247 9.09 0.21 6.30
N LEU A 248 10.02 0.25 7.24
CA LEU A 248 9.77 -0.08 8.65
C LEU A 248 8.71 0.84 9.27
N LEU A 249 8.78 2.14 9.02
CA LEU A 249 7.79 3.11 9.53
C LEU A 249 6.37 2.79 9.04
N ASN A 250 6.22 2.55 7.74
CA ASN A 250 4.90 2.24 7.15
C ASN A 250 4.42 0.84 7.50
N ALA A 251 5.31 -0.15 7.60
CA ALA A 251 4.99 -1.50 8.03
C ALA A 251 4.57 -1.57 9.49
N ALA A 252 5.18 -0.77 10.37
CA ALA A 252 4.77 -0.67 11.78
C ALA A 252 3.34 -0.15 11.91
N ALA A 253 2.98 0.88 11.15
CA ALA A 253 1.61 1.37 11.07
C ALA A 253 0.64 0.30 10.51
N ALA A 254 1.08 -0.48 9.52
CA ALA A 254 0.30 -1.59 8.97
C ALA A 254 0.08 -2.72 10.00
N LEU A 255 1.05 -3.05 10.85
CA LEU A 255 0.86 -4.00 11.96
C LEU A 255 -0.13 -3.48 13.01
N MET A 256 -0.13 -2.17 13.30
CA MET A 256 -1.15 -1.57 14.16
C MET A 256 -2.56 -1.67 13.55
N VAL A 257 -2.69 -1.43 12.24
CA VAL A 257 -3.93 -1.60 11.49
C VAL A 257 -4.38 -3.06 11.50
N ALA A 258 -3.46 -4.01 11.35
CA ALA A 258 -3.73 -5.44 11.46
C ALA A 258 -4.18 -5.83 12.87
N GLY A 259 -3.71 -5.10 13.88
CA GLY A 259 -3.96 -5.39 15.29
C GLY A 259 -2.93 -6.29 15.95
N GLU A 260 -1.78 -6.44 15.30
CA GLU A 260 -0.66 -7.24 15.78
C GLU A 260 0.38 -6.39 16.54
N ALA A 261 0.26 -5.05 16.51
CA ALA A 261 1.12 -4.15 17.27
C ALA A 261 0.35 -3.07 18.03
N GLN A 262 0.89 -2.67 19.18
CA GLN A 262 0.30 -1.63 20.04
C GLN A 262 0.96 -0.25 19.86
N ASN A 263 2.22 -0.21 19.44
CA ASN A 263 2.97 1.03 19.21
C ASN A 263 3.99 0.85 18.08
N LEU A 264 4.47 1.97 17.53
CA LEU A 264 5.36 1.97 16.37
C LEU A 264 6.75 1.43 16.68
N ARG A 265 7.31 1.73 17.86
CA ARG A 265 8.69 1.39 18.21
C ARG A 265 8.87 -0.12 18.31
N ASP A 266 8.02 -0.79 19.09
CA ASP A 266 8.09 -2.25 19.25
C ASP A 266 7.83 -2.95 17.90
N ALA A 267 6.91 -2.42 17.09
CA ALA A 267 6.64 -2.94 15.75
C ALA A 267 7.86 -2.81 14.82
N VAL A 268 8.55 -1.67 14.84
CA VAL A 268 9.79 -1.48 14.06
C VAL A 268 10.86 -2.47 14.47
N GLU A 269 11.04 -2.73 15.76
CA GLU A 269 12.00 -3.72 16.25
C GLU A 269 11.69 -5.13 15.73
N GLU A 270 10.43 -5.57 15.80
CA GLU A 270 9.99 -6.86 15.26
C GLU A 270 10.21 -6.96 13.75
N LEU A 271 9.77 -5.93 13.01
CA LEU A 271 9.89 -5.88 11.55
C LEU A 271 11.36 -5.85 11.09
N ALA A 272 12.22 -5.16 11.84
CA ALA A 272 13.66 -5.15 11.57
C ALA A 272 14.25 -6.56 11.71
N GLU A 273 13.87 -7.29 12.77
CA GLU A 273 14.29 -8.69 12.97
C GLU A 273 13.80 -9.61 11.84
N VAL A 274 12.56 -9.43 11.37
CA VAL A 274 12.00 -10.20 10.24
C VAL A 274 12.82 -10.01 8.96
N ILE A 275 13.28 -8.79 8.68
CA ILE A 275 14.16 -8.51 7.54
C ILE A 275 15.56 -9.11 7.79
N ASP A 276 16.14 -8.89 8.97
CA ASP A 276 17.53 -9.29 9.28
C ASP A 276 17.70 -10.81 9.34
N ARG A 277 16.64 -11.54 9.71
CA ARG A 277 16.60 -13.01 9.66
C ARG A 277 16.31 -13.57 8.27
N GLY A 278 16.11 -12.71 7.28
CA GLY A 278 15.84 -13.09 5.89
C GLY A 278 14.45 -13.68 5.65
N LEU A 279 13.49 -13.50 6.57
CA LEU A 279 12.15 -14.05 6.42
C LEU A 279 11.38 -13.38 5.28
N ALA A 280 11.55 -12.06 5.13
CA ALA A 280 10.88 -11.31 4.07
C ALA A 280 11.40 -11.65 2.67
N ILE A 281 12.71 -11.83 2.49
CA ILE A 281 13.27 -12.31 1.22
C ILE A 281 12.88 -13.76 0.93
N ALA A 282 12.86 -14.62 1.95
CA ALA A 282 12.43 -16.01 1.78
C ALA A 282 10.97 -16.10 1.31
N LEU A 283 10.07 -15.28 1.89
CA LEU A 283 8.68 -15.19 1.44
C LEU A 283 8.58 -14.75 -0.03
N LEU A 284 9.33 -13.72 -0.43
CA LEU A 284 9.36 -13.27 -1.82
C LEU A 284 9.83 -14.39 -2.77
N ASP A 285 10.91 -15.08 -2.43
CA ASP A 285 11.44 -16.16 -3.26
C ASP A 285 10.48 -17.35 -3.34
N CYS A 286 9.80 -17.71 -2.23
CA CYS A 286 8.74 -18.72 -2.23
C CYS A 286 7.55 -18.31 -3.09
N TRP A 287 7.12 -17.04 -3.01
CA TRP A 287 6.01 -16.52 -3.79
C TRP A 287 6.30 -16.56 -5.29
N ILE A 288 7.51 -16.11 -5.69
CA ILE A 288 8.00 -16.20 -7.07
C ILE A 288 8.03 -17.65 -7.55
N ALA A 289 8.58 -18.57 -6.76
CA ALA A 289 8.64 -19.99 -7.12
C ALA A 289 7.24 -20.63 -7.26
N ALA A 290 6.29 -20.23 -6.41
CA ALA A 290 4.94 -20.75 -6.45
C ALA A 290 4.20 -20.36 -7.73
N VAL A 291 4.45 -19.17 -8.28
CA VAL A 291 3.75 -18.68 -9.48
C VAL A 291 4.61 -18.78 -10.74
N HIS A 292 5.72 -19.52 -10.72
CA HIS A 292 6.62 -19.64 -11.86
C HIS A 292 6.18 -20.64 -12.93
#